data_AF-A0A418QBF6-F1
#
_entry.id   AF-A0A418QBF6-F1
#
_cell.length_a   1.000
_cell.length_b   1.000
_cell.length_c   1.000
_cell.angle_alpha   90.00
_cell.angle_beta   90.00
_cell.angle_gamma   90.00
#
_symmetry.space_group_name_H-M   'P 1'
#
loop_
_entity.id
_entity.type
_entity.pdbx_description
1 polymer ?
#
loop_
_entity_poly.entity_id
_entity_poly.type
_entity_poly.pdbx_seq_one_letter_code
_entity_poly.pdbx_strand_id
1 'polypeptide(L)'
;MLRGMTSARPDDRIPVVVVGGFLGAGKTTLVNHLIRSLPHRLGVIVNEFGAQGVDGSLIERLQDDVTELTAGCLCCTGRDDLLRALVTIAMREQKPDAVIVELSGVADPTPVLTTLLERSVRAAFRVTTLVAVVDARHALQTLREHPEAARQLAYANVVVLNKTDLADPALLDHAQGVLRGVNPLADIKRVEQGQVDAEALLARDDFDPRVLDGVDIRVAHTPGLKSFTLRADRPLDPYAWQRFMTDYLLSRPAEVLRAKGFLDLFGYPQRILFQAVRDLFTADAWEAGDGTSELVVIGRGLDRAEFEAAWATCLTPDPHDLIPD
;
A
#
# COMPACT_ATOMS: atom_id res chain seq x y z
N MET A 1 -29.13 23.04 16.16
CA MET A 1 -28.30 23.73 15.15
C MET A 1 -27.33 22.71 14.59
N LEU A 2 -27.34 22.57 13.27
CA LEU A 2 -26.91 21.40 12.50
C LEU A 2 -25.39 21.15 12.58
N ARG A 3 -25.00 19.98 13.12
CA ARG A 3 -23.67 19.40 12.90
C ARG A 3 -23.65 18.81 11.49
N GLY A 4 -22.98 19.49 10.56
CA GLY A 4 -22.77 19.01 9.20
C GLY A 4 -21.79 17.83 9.21
N MET A 5 -22.34 16.62 9.25
CA MET A 5 -21.66 15.43 8.75
C MET A 5 -21.46 15.64 7.25
N THR A 6 -20.22 15.83 6.82
CA THR A 6 -19.86 15.71 5.41
C THR A 6 -20.08 14.26 5.00
N SER A 7 -21.25 13.96 4.42
CA SER A 7 -21.52 12.67 3.79
C SER A 7 -20.55 12.52 2.61
N ALA A 8 -19.50 11.72 2.78
CA ALA A 8 -18.74 11.20 1.65
C ALA A 8 -19.77 10.57 0.68
N ARG A 9 -19.71 10.91 -0.61
CA ARG A 9 -20.55 10.24 -1.60
C ARG A 9 -20.28 8.73 -1.51
N PRO A 10 -21.31 7.88 -1.58
CA PRO A 10 -21.07 6.44 -1.68
C PRO A 10 -20.20 6.19 -2.92
N ASP A 11 -19.09 5.51 -2.72
CA ASP A 11 -18.19 5.10 -3.80
C ASP A 11 -18.69 3.76 -4.35
N ASP A 12 -19.34 3.81 -5.51
CA ASP A 12 -19.95 2.63 -6.15
C ASP A 12 -18.92 1.67 -6.80
N ARG A 13 -17.63 1.98 -6.68
CA ARG A 13 -16.54 1.15 -7.24
C ARG A 13 -16.31 -0.10 -6.38
N ILE A 14 -16.04 -1.22 -7.04
CA ILE A 14 -15.75 -2.50 -6.38
C ILE A 14 -14.40 -2.38 -5.64
N PRO A 15 -14.36 -2.62 -4.32
CA PRO A 15 -13.13 -2.61 -3.54
C PRO A 15 -12.21 -3.77 -3.95
N VAL A 16 -10.91 -3.50 -4.03
CA VAL A 16 -9.86 -4.47 -4.38
C VAL A 16 -8.82 -4.56 -3.27
N VAL A 17 -8.68 -5.75 -2.69
CA VAL A 17 -7.63 -6.10 -1.74
C VAL A 17 -6.53 -6.84 -2.46
N VAL A 18 -5.28 -6.37 -2.38
CA VAL A 18 -4.15 -7.08 -2.99
C VAL A 18 -3.36 -7.80 -1.91
N VAL A 19 -3.17 -9.11 -2.05
CA VAL A 19 -2.50 -9.97 -1.07
C VAL A 19 -1.15 -10.43 -1.62
N GLY A 20 -0.07 -9.87 -1.07
CA GLY A 20 1.31 -10.31 -1.28
C GLY A 20 1.89 -11.04 -0.07
N GLY A 21 3.16 -11.42 -0.17
CA GLY A 21 3.90 -12.15 0.84
C GLY A 21 4.81 -13.20 0.22
N PHE A 22 5.95 -13.48 0.85
CA PHE A 22 6.92 -14.44 0.32
C PHE A 22 6.35 -15.87 0.23
N LEU A 23 7.03 -16.75 -0.50
CA LEU A 23 6.68 -18.16 -0.63
C LEU A 23 6.52 -18.81 0.76
N GLY A 24 5.45 -19.58 0.94
CA GLY A 24 5.17 -20.27 2.20
C GLY A 24 4.69 -19.39 3.37
N ALA A 25 4.53 -18.06 3.21
CA ALA A 25 4.07 -17.18 4.30
C ALA A 25 2.62 -17.44 4.77
N GLY A 26 1.81 -18.12 3.95
CA GLY A 26 0.41 -18.43 4.25
C GLY A 26 -0.59 -17.49 3.57
N LYS A 27 -0.24 -16.92 2.40
CA LYS A 27 -1.15 -16.10 1.57
C LYS A 27 -2.46 -16.82 1.26
N THR A 28 -2.38 -18.02 0.70
CA THR A 28 -3.55 -18.86 0.39
C THR A 28 -4.38 -19.17 1.64
N THR A 29 -3.74 -19.32 2.81
CA THR A 29 -4.46 -19.51 4.09
C THR A 29 -5.25 -18.25 4.46
N LEU A 30 -4.64 -17.06 4.34
CA LEU A 30 -5.33 -15.79 4.54
C LEU A 30 -6.48 -15.60 3.53
N VAL A 31 -6.26 -15.85 2.24
CA VAL A 31 -7.31 -15.73 1.21
C VAL A 31 -8.49 -16.65 1.52
N ASN A 32 -8.23 -17.90 1.89
CA ASN A 32 -9.27 -18.84 2.32
C ASN A 32 -10.01 -18.37 3.58
N HIS A 33 -9.30 -17.77 4.54
CA HIS A 33 -9.91 -17.18 5.71
C HIS A 33 -10.87 -16.03 5.34
N LEU A 34 -10.46 -15.14 4.43
CA LEU A 34 -11.30 -14.04 3.93
C LEU A 34 -12.55 -14.57 3.21
N ILE A 35 -12.40 -15.57 2.35
CA ILE A 35 -13.52 -16.20 1.64
C ILE A 35 -14.54 -16.82 2.62
N ARG A 36 -14.07 -17.43 3.71
CA ARG A 36 -14.94 -18.11 4.68
C ARG A 36 -15.60 -17.18 5.69
N SER A 37 -14.92 -16.08 6.03
CA SER A 37 -15.32 -15.21 7.13
C SER A 37 -16.20 -14.05 6.70
N LEU A 38 -16.18 -13.70 5.41
CA LEU A 38 -16.98 -12.60 4.88
C LEU A 38 -18.34 -13.10 4.36
N PRO A 39 -19.45 -12.40 4.64
CA PRO A 39 -20.75 -12.66 4.02
C PRO A 39 -20.81 -12.19 2.55
N HIS A 40 -19.75 -11.52 2.07
CA HIS A 40 -19.63 -10.91 0.76
C HIS A 40 -19.40 -11.93 -0.36
N ARG A 41 -19.90 -11.62 -1.56
CA ARG A 41 -19.54 -12.31 -2.79
C ARG A 41 -18.18 -11.81 -3.26
N LEU A 42 -17.14 -12.60 -3.04
CA LEU A 42 -15.77 -12.24 -3.42
C LEU A 42 -15.42 -12.81 -4.80
N GLY A 43 -14.77 -11.99 -5.63
CA GLY A 43 -14.00 -12.48 -6.78
C GLY A 43 -12.52 -12.58 -6.40
N VAL A 44 -11.87 -13.71 -6.61
CA VAL A 44 -10.45 -13.87 -6.24
C VAL A 44 -9.62 -14.12 -7.50
N ILE A 45 -8.69 -13.25 -7.84
CA ILE A 45 -7.77 -13.40 -8.97
C ILE A 45 -6.41 -13.83 -8.43
N VAL A 46 -5.93 -15.02 -8.81
CA VAL A 46 -4.55 -15.44 -8.54
C VAL A 46 -3.67 -14.96 -9.69
N ASN A 47 -2.62 -14.20 -9.37
CA ASN A 47 -1.80 -13.53 -10.35
C ASN A 47 -0.34 -14.02 -10.25
N GLU A 48 0.05 -14.91 -11.16
CA GLU A 48 1.41 -15.43 -11.32
C GLU A 48 2.19 -14.66 -12.41
N PHE A 49 3.19 -13.87 -12.01
CA PHE A 49 4.12 -13.23 -12.95
C PHE A 49 5.45 -13.99 -13.02
N GLY A 50 5.77 -14.55 -14.19
CA GLY A 50 7.12 -14.96 -14.57
C GLY A 50 7.42 -16.47 -14.56
N ALA A 51 7.84 -16.96 -15.73
CA ALA A 51 8.35 -18.30 -16.08
C ALA A 51 7.31 -19.43 -16.25
N GLN A 52 6.93 -19.65 -17.52
CA GLN A 52 6.14 -20.77 -18.06
C GLN A 52 4.75 -20.94 -17.43
N GLY A 53 3.74 -20.67 -18.25
CA GLY A 53 2.36 -20.42 -17.81
C GLY A 53 1.80 -21.46 -16.85
N VAL A 54 1.20 -20.96 -15.77
CA VAL A 54 0.15 -21.62 -15.02
C VAL A 54 -0.79 -20.53 -14.49
N ASP A 55 -2.02 -20.60 -15.00
CA ASP A 55 -3.31 -20.29 -14.38
C ASP A 55 -3.50 -18.98 -13.58
N GLY A 56 -4.03 -17.97 -14.27
CA GLY A 56 -4.93 -17.02 -13.64
C GLY A 56 -6.27 -17.70 -13.36
N SER A 57 -6.43 -18.29 -12.17
CA SER A 57 -7.71 -18.81 -11.71
C SER A 57 -8.49 -17.73 -10.96
N LEU A 58 -9.69 -17.44 -11.46
CA LEU A 58 -10.70 -16.65 -10.75
C LEU A 58 -11.47 -17.61 -9.83
N ILE A 59 -11.32 -17.48 -8.51
CA ILE A 59 -12.07 -18.29 -7.55
C ILE A 59 -13.26 -17.44 -7.07
N GLU A 60 -14.48 -17.85 -7.42
CA GLU A 60 -15.72 -17.28 -6.89
C GLU A 60 -16.41 -18.32 -5.99
N ARG A 61 -16.99 -17.85 -4.88
CA ARG A 61 -17.93 -18.65 -4.10
C ARG A 61 -19.33 -18.04 -4.17
N LEU A 62 -20.27 -18.78 -4.74
CA LEU A 62 -21.71 -18.60 -4.58
C LEU A 62 -22.17 -19.71 -3.64
N GLN A 63 -22.58 -19.32 -2.42
CA GLN A 63 -23.30 -20.14 -1.42
C GLN A 63 -23.18 -21.68 -1.55
N ASP A 64 -21.96 -22.19 -1.37
CA ASP A 64 -21.56 -23.60 -1.19
C ASP A 64 -20.56 -24.17 -2.21
N ASP A 65 -20.38 -23.61 -3.41
CA ASP A 65 -19.38 -24.10 -4.39
C ASP A 65 -18.23 -23.11 -4.64
N VAL A 66 -16.99 -23.62 -4.62
CA VAL A 66 -15.76 -22.91 -5.04
C VAL A 66 -15.55 -23.25 -6.51
N THR A 67 -15.90 -22.33 -7.42
CA THR A 67 -15.67 -22.57 -8.86
C THR A 67 -14.41 -21.84 -9.30
N GLU A 68 -13.41 -22.63 -9.67
CA GLU A 68 -12.18 -22.20 -10.31
C GLU A 68 -12.47 -21.87 -11.78
N LEU A 69 -12.35 -20.61 -12.16
CA LEU A 69 -12.46 -20.15 -13.55
C LEU A 69 -11.07 -19.85 -14.08
N THR A 70 -10.49 -20.80 -14.81
CA THR A 70 -9.28 -20.60 -15.60
C THR A 70 -9.59 -19.66 -16.77
N ALA A 71 -8.95 -18.50 -16.81
CA ALA A 71 -8.95 -17.68 -18.02
C ALA A 71 -8.16 -18.45 -19.11
N GLY A 72 -8.88 -19.05 -20.05
CA GLY A 72 -8.32 -19.87 -21.11
C GLY A 72 -7.19 -19.19 -21.90
N CYS A 73 -6.21 -20.01 -22.31
CA CYS A 73 -4.98 -19.62 -22.96
C CYS A 73 -5.17 -18.67 -24.15
N LEU A 74 -4.50 -17.52 -24.10
CA LEU A 74 -4.04 -16.78 -25.29
C LEU A 74 -2.76 -16.04 -24.93
N CYS A 75 -1.71 -16.36 -25.69
CA CYS A 75 -0.32 -15.98 -25.51
C CYS A 75 -0.06 -14.45 -25.42
N CYS A 76 -0.16 -13.83 -24.24
CA CYS A 76 0.37 -12.49 -23.93
C CYS A 76 0.72 -12.40 -22.42
N THR A 77 1.70 -11.58 -22.07
CA THR A 77 2.31 -11.49 -20.72
C THR A 77 1.32 -10.99 -19.63
N GLY A 78 1.38 -11.56 -18.41
CA GLY A 78 0.35 -11.51 -17.35
C GLY A 78 -0.26 -10.16 -16.89
N ARG A 79 0.17 -9.00 -17.41
CA ARG A 79 -0.50 -7.70 -17.17
C ARG A 79 -1.84 -7.64 -17.88
N ASP A 80 -1.87 -8.13 -19.12
CA ASP A 80 -3.08 -8.13 -19.95
C ASP A 80 -4.14 -9.08 -19.38
N ASP A 81 -3.71 -10.16 -18.74
CA ASP A 81 -4.61 -11.15 -18.11
C ASP A 81 -5.36 -10.56 -16.91
N LEU A 82 -4.64 -9.85 -16.02
CA LEU A 82 -5.26 -9.13 -14.90
C LEU A 82 -6.27 -8.09 -15.39
N LEU A 83 -5.90 -7.28 -16.41
CA LEU A 83 -6.80 -6.28 -16.97
C LEU A 83 -8.06 -6.94 -17.55
N ARG A 84 -7.91 -8.03 -18.32
CA ARG A 84 -9.05 -8.79 -18.88
C ARG A 84 -9.95 -9.36 -17.78
N ALA A 85 -9.38 -9.91 -16.72
CA ALA A 85 -10.15 -10.45 -15.59
C ALA A 85 -10.98 -9.34 -14.92
N LEU A 86 -10.36 -8.18 -14.65
CA LEU A 86 -11.05 -7.03 -14.06
C LEU A 86 -12.15 -6.49 -14.98
N VAL A 87 -11.88 -6.32 -16.28
CA VAL A 87 -12.90 -5.90 -17.25
C VAL A 87 -14.06 -6.90 -17.30
N THR A 88 -13.76 -8.19 -17.29
CA THR A 88 -14.78 -9.26 -17.29
C THR A 88 -15.66 -9.15 -16.06
N ILE A 89 -15.07 -8.96 -14.87
CA ILE A 89 -15.82 -8.76 -13.62
C ILE A 89 -16.72 -7.51 -13.71
N ALA A 90 -16.19 -6.39 -14.21
CA ALA A 90 -16.93 -5.13 -14.31
C ALA A 90 -18.14 -5.20 -15.26
N MET A 91 -18.11 -6.09 -16.25
CA MET A 91 -19.18 -6.29 -17.23
C MET A 91 -20.27 -7.27 -16.79
N ARG A 92 -20.12 -7.95 -15.65
CA ARG A 92 -21.14 -8.88 -15.14
C ARG A 92 -22.39 -8.15 -14.68
N GLU A 93 -23.56 -8.77 -14.91
CA GLU A 93 -24.83 -8.30 -14.34
C GLU A 93 -24.79 -8.39 -12.80
N GLN A 94 -24.30 -9.51 -12.28
CA GLN A 94 -24.09 -9.72 -10.85
C GLN A 94 -22.60 -9.62 -10.53
N LYS A 95 -22.19 -8.44 -10.07
CA LYS A 95 -20.80 -8.14 -9.71
C LYS A 95 -20.49 -8.68 -8.31
N PRO A 96 -19.23 -9.04 -8.01
CA PRO A 96 -18.81 -9.31 -6.65
C PRO A 96 -18.86 -8.03 -5.81
N ASP A 97 -19.05 -8.19 -4.50
CA ASP A 97 -19.00 -7.09 -3.54
C ASP A 97 -17.56 -6.61 -3.31
N ALA A 98 -16.57 -7.47 -3.56
CA ALA A 98 -15.15 -7.15 -3.48
C ALA A 98 -14.30 -8.11 -4.33
N VAL A 99 -13.11 -7.65 -4.71
CA VAL A 99 -12.12 -8.48 -5.41
C VAL A 99 -10.86 -8.64 -4.56
N ILE A 100 -10.33 -9.86 -4.49
CA ILE A 100 -9.01 -10.14 -3.92
C ILE A 100 -8.06 -10.45 -5.08
N VAL A 101 -6.90 -9.81 -5.12
CA VAL A 101 -5.83 -10.15 -6.06
C VAL A 101 -4.67 -10.77 -5.27
N GLU A 102 -4.46 -12.08 -5.38
CA GLU A 102 -3.32 -12.76 -4.78
C GLU A 102 -2.10 -12.65 -5.71
N LEU A 103 -0.99 -12.15 -5.18
CA LEU A 103 0.29 -12.10 -5.87
C LEU A 103 1.08 -13.38 -5.64
N SER A 104 1.86 -13.83 -6.63
CA SER A 104 2.83 -14.91 -6.41
C SER A 104 3.86 -14.56 -5.33
N GLY A 105 4.48 -15.58 -4.73
CA GLY A 105 5.40 -15.40 -3.61
C GLY A 105 6.62 -14.52 -3.89
N VAL A 106 6.97 -14.31 -5.17
CA VAL A 106 8.11 -13.50 -5.60
C VAL A 106 7.70 -12.32 -6.49
N ALA A 107 6.40 -12.13 -6.72
CA ALA A 107 5.90 -11.08 -7.60
C ALA A 107 6.19 -9.69 -7.04
N ASP A 108 6.61 -8.78 -7.92
CA ASP A 108 6.58 -7.35 -7.62
C ASP A 108 5.11 -6.88 -7.62
N PRO A 109 4.62 -6.19 -6.58
CA PRO A 109 3.24 -5.68 -6.58
C PRO A 109 3.02 -4.55 -7.60
N THR A 110 4.09 -3.95 -8.11
CA THR A 110 4.00 -2.77 -8.97
C THR A 110 3.18 -2.97 -10.24
N PRO A 111 3.41 -4.01 -11.07
CA PRO A 111 2.63 -4.18 -12.30
C PRO A 111 1.14 -4.34 -12.03
N VAL A 112 0.77 -4.99 -10.91
CA VAL A 112 -0.62 -5.11 -10.46
C VAL A 112 -1.19 -3.75 -10.06
N LEU A 113 -0.46 -2.99 -9.24
CA LEU A 113 -0.90 -1.66 -8.82
C LEU A 113 -1.02 -0.69 -9.98
N THR A 114 -0.09 -0.72 -10.95
CA THR A 114 -0.18 0.08 -12.18
C THR A 114 -1.46 -0.24 -12.93
N THR A 115 -1.77 -1.52 -13.17
CA THR A 115 -3.04 -1.93 -13.83
C THR A 115 -4.26 -1.48 -13.04
N LEU A 116 -4.27 -1.70 -11.71
CA LEU A 116 -5.40 -1.30 -10.86
C LEU A 116 -5.62 0.21 -10.81
N LEU A 117 -4.56 0.99 -11.01
CA LEU A 117 -4.59 2.45 -11.01
C LEU A 117 -4.78 3.07 -12.40
N GLU A 118 -4.87 2.26 -13.46
CA GLU A 118 -5.26 2.75 -14.80
C GLU A 118 -6.65 3.36 -14.78
N ARG A 119 -6.86 4.42 -15.58
CA ARG A 119 -8.13 5.17 -15.59
C ARG A 119 -9.34 4.29 -15.89
N SER A 120 -9.21 3.36 -16.82
CA SER A 120 -10.27 2.41 -17.22
C SER A 120 -10.67 1.50 -16.06
N VAL A 121 -9.70 0.96 -15.33
CA VAL A 121 -9.92 0.10 -14.17
C VAL A 121 -10.46 0.91 -12.99
N ARG A 122 -9.86 2.06 -12.69
CA ARG A 122 -10.28 2.97 -11.61
C ARG A 122 -11.70 3.51 -11.74
N ALA A 123 -12.30 3.44 -12.93
CA ALA A 123 -13.69 3.80 -13.15
C ALA A 123 -14.66 2.79 -12.50
N ALA A 124 -14.27 1.51 -12.38
CA ALA A 124 -15.11 0.45 -11.83
C ALA A 124 -14.57 -0.14 -10.52
N PHE A 125 -13.27 -0.02 -10.27
CA PHE A 125 -12.57 -0.61 -9.13
C PHE A 125 -11.84 0.43 -8.30
N ARG A 126 -11.64 0.12 -7.02
CA ARG A 126 -10.81 0.92 -6.12
C ARG A 126 -9.94 0.00 -5.27
N VAL A 127 -8.64 0.22 -5.27
CA VAL A 127 -7.74 -0.50 -4.36
C VAL A 127 -7.93 0.02 -2.94
N THR A 128 -8.29 -0.87 -2.02
CA THR A 128 -8.55 -0.53 -0.61
C THR A 128 -7.32 -0.72 0.25
N THR A 129 -6.61 -1.84 0.08
CA THR A 129 -5.44 -2.17 0.90
C THR A 129 -4.50 -3.14 0.18
N LEU A 130 -3.20 -2.98 0.43
CA LEU A 130 -2.18 -3.96 0.09
C LEU A 130 -1.74 -4.69 1.36
N VAL A 131 -1.86 -6.01 1.35
CA VAL A 131 -1.48 -6.88 2.46
C VAL A 131 -0.16 -7.57 2.14
N ALA A 132 0.78 -7.58 3.08
CA ALA A 132 1.94 -8.46 3.01
C ALA A 132 1.86 -9.52 4.11
N VAL A 133 1.75 -10.79 3.71
CA VAL A 133 1.81 -11.92 4.64
C VAL A 133 3.26 -12.31 4.89
N VAL A 134 3.63 -12.43 6.16
CA VAL A 134 5.00 -12.73 6.60
C VAL A 134 4.97 -13.94 7.53
N ASP A 135 5.83 -14.93 7.29
CA ASP A 135 6.06 -16.05 8.23
C ASP A 135 6.89 -15.55 9.41
N ALA A 136 6.32 -15.58 10.62
CA ALA A 136 6.99 -15.09 11.82
C ALA A 136 8.32 -15.79 12.13
N ARG A 137 8.47 -17.07 11.78
CA ARG A 137 9.69 -17.83 12.04
C ARG A 137 10.84 -17.42 11.12
N HIS A 138 10.51 -17.04 9.89
CA HIS A 138 11.49 -16.81 8.83
C HIS A 138 11.61 -15.34 8.43
N ALA A 139 10.83 -14.44 9.02
CA ALA A 139 10.75 -13.02 8.63
C ALA A 139 12.13 -12.38 8.41
N LEU A 140 13.05 -12.54 9.36
CA LEU A 140 14.40 -11.99 9.28
C LEU A 140 15.21 -12.57 8.12
N GLN A 141 15.24 -13.90 8.03
CA GLN A 141 16.01 -14.59 7.01
C GLN A 141 15.47 -14.23 5.62
N THR A 142 14.15 -14.31 5.45
CA THR A 142 13.47 -13.96 4.21
C THR A 142 13.77 -12.52 3.77
N LEU A 143 13.74 -11.55 4.68
CA LEU A 143 14.03 -10.16 4.34
C LEU A 143 15.51 -9.91 3.98
N ARG A 144 16.44 -10.69 4.55
CA ARG A 144 17.87 -10.58 4.22
C ARG A 144 18.20 -11.24 2.88
N GLU A 145 17.62 -12.39 2.61
CA GLU A 145 17.97 -13.23 1.45
C GLU A 145 17.16 -12.88 0.21
N HIS A 146 15.96 -12.32 0.36
CA HIS A 146 15.02 -12.10 -0.74
C HIS A 146 14.59 -10.64 -0.83
N PRO A 147 15.22 -9.85 -1.74
CA PRO A 147 14.83 -8.47 -1.97
C PRO A 147 13.35 -8.30 -2.35
N GLU A 148 12.73 -9.29 -2.98
CA GLU A 148 11.30 -9.27 -3.37
C GLU A 148 10.41 -9.15 -2.13
N ALA A 149 10.73 -9.87 -1.05
CA ALA A 149 9.96 -9.84 0.20
C ALA A 149 10.01 -8.46 0.87
N ALA A 150 11.19 -7.83 0.90
CA ALA A 150 11.35 -6.48 1.43
C ALA A 150 10.58 -5.45 0.59
N ARG A 151 10.49 -5.65 -0.73
CA ARG A 151 9.69 -4.81 -1.63
C ARG A 151 8.20 -4.94 -1.32
N GLN A 152 7.66 -6.16 -1.31
CA GLN A 152 6.25 -6.41 -0.98
C GLN A 152 5.86 -5.82 0.38
N LEU A 153 6.75 -5.95 1.37
CA LEU A 153 6.58 -5.35 2.70
C LEU A 153 6.57 -3.81 2.66
N ALA A 154 7.46 -3.18 1.90
CA ALA A 154 7.52 -1.72 1.77
C ALA A 154 6.23 -1.10 1.21
N TYR A 155 5.53 -1.82 0.34
CA TYR A 155 4.26 -1.37 -0.23
C TYR A 155 3.05 -1.64 0.66
N ALA A 156 3.17 -2.54 1.65
CA ALA A 156 2.04 -3.01 2.45
C ALA A 156 1.42 -1.90 3.29
N ASN A 157 0.09 -1.83 3.31
CA ASN A 157 -0.66 -1.07 4.30
C ASN A 157 -0.89 -1.90 5.57
N VAL A 158 -1.09 -3.21 5.39
CA VAL A 158 -1.25 -4.17 6.49
C VAL A 158 -0.21 -5.26 6.34
N VAL A 159 0.45 -5.59 7.44
CA VAL A 159 1.39 -6.71 7.50
C VAL A 159 0.79 -7.79 8.39
N VAL A 160 0.48 -8.92 7.79
CA VAL A 160 -0.03 -10.09 8.50
C VAL A 160 1.17 -10.95 8.91
N LEU A 161 1.65 -10.74 10.13
CA LEU A 161 2.68 -11.56 10.76
C LEU A 161 2.02 -12.88 11.21
N ASN A 162 2.12 -13.89 10.35
CA ASN A 162 1.41 -15.16 10.44
C ASN A 162 2.27 -16.26 11.09
N LYS A 163 1.64 -17.39 11.43
CA LYS A 163 2.25 -18.56 12.09
C LYS A 163 2.84 -18.22 13.45
N THR A 164 2.16 -17.33 14.18
CA THR A 164 2.62 -16.90 15.51
C THR A 164 2.55 -18.01 16.55
N ASP A 165 1.73 -19.03 16.30
CA ASP A 165 1.67 -20.30 17.03
C ASP A 165 2.96 -21.12 16.98
N LEU A 166 3.83 -20.85 16.00
CA LEU A 166 5.08 -21.59 15.78
C LEU A 166 6.33 -20.80 16.21
N ALA A 167 6.16 -19.67 16.89
CA ALA A 167 7.25 -18.78 17.30
C ALA A 167 7.08 -18.37 18.77
N ASP A 168 8.20 -18.27 19.49
CA ASP A 168 8.18 -17.76 20.86
C ASP A 168 7.97 -16.23 20.89
N PRO A 169 7.54 -15.65 22.03
CA PRO A 169 7.29 -14.21 22.13
C PRO A 169 8.49 -13.32 21.80
N ALA A 170 9.71 -13.77 22.11
CA ALA A 170 10.92 -12.99 21.85
C ALA A 170 11.21 -12.90 20.35
N LEU A 171 11.03 -14.01 19.62
CA LEU A 171 11.12 -14.05 18.17
C LEU A 171 10.04 -13.18 17.51
N LEU A 172 8.80 -13.20 18.03
CA LEU A 172 7.70 -12.36 17.54
C LEU A 172 7.98 -10.87 17.71
N ASP A 173 8.48 -10.47 18.88
CA ASP A 173 8.85 -9.09 19.17
C ASP A 173 10.01 -8.63 18.27
N HIS A 174 10.99 -9.50 18.07
CA HIS A 174 12.11 -9.21 17.19
C HIS A 174 11.69 -9.09 15.72
N ALA A 175 10.87 -10.03 15.22
CA ALA A 175 10.33 -9.99 13.88
C ALA A 175 9.52 -8.71 13.65
N GLN A 176 8.63 -8.35 14.58
CA GLN A 176 7.85 -7.12 14.50
C GLN A 176 8.73 -5.86 14.50
N GLY A 177 9.80 -5.83 15.30
CA GLY A 177 10.78 -4.74 15.29
C GLY A 177 11.45 -4.57 13.93
N VAL A 178 11.86 -5.67 13.31
CA VAL A 178 12.44 -5.66 11.95
C VAL A 178 11.43 -5.17 10.93
N LEU A 179 10.19 -5.69 10.97
CA LEU A 179 9.12 -5.29 10.04
C LEU A 179 8.82 -3.78 10.12
N ARG A 180 8.76 -3.22 11.34
CA ARG A 180 8.59 -1.77 11.55
C ARG A 180 9.76 -0.97 11.00
N GLY A 181 10.98 -1.52 11.05
CA GLY A 181 12.15 -0.89 10.43
C GLY A 181 12.01 -0.76 8.91
N VAL A 182 11.51 -1.81 8.27
CA VAL A 182 11.26 -1.82 6.82
C VAL A 182 10.14 -0.87 6.44
N ASN A 183 8.96 -1.04 7.07
CA ASN A 183 7.76 -0.29 6.74
C ASN A 183 7.08 0.21 8.03
N PRO A 184 7.42 1.43 8.47
CA PRO A 184 6.82 2.01 9.67
C PRO A 184 5.37 2.48 9.46
N LEU A 185 4.90 2.56 8.21
CA LEU A 185 3.55 2.98 7.86
C LEU A 185 2.52 1.84 7.90
N ALA A 186 2.97 0.60 8.05
CA ALA A 186 2.09 -0.56 8.02
C ALA A 186 1.50 -0.90 9.40
N ASP A 187 0.22 -1.24 9.40
CA ASP A 187 -0.46 -1.85 10.55
C ASP A 187 -0.08 -3.33 10.63
N ILE A 188 0.70 -3.73 11.64
CA ILE A 188 1.17 -5.10 11.81
C ILE A 188 0.20 -5.88 12.69
N LYS A 189 -0.37 -6.96 12.14
CA LYS A 189 -1.26 -7.89 12.83
C LYS A 189 -0.55 -9.22 13.06
N ARG A 190 -0.38 -9.62 14.33
CA ARG A 190 0.05 -10.97 14.72
C ARG A 190 -1.15 -11.91 14.62
N VAL A 191 -1.03 -12.98 13.84
CA VAL A 191 -2.13 -13.93 13.65
C VAL A 191 -1.63 -15.38 13.57
N GLU A 192 -2.56 -16.29 13.80
CA GLU A 192 -2.41 -17.72 13.59
C GLU A 192 -3.29 -18.11 12.40
N GLN A 193 -2.78 -18.98 11.53
CA GLN A 193 -3.53 -19.50 10.39
C GLN A 193 -4.21 -18.42 9.50
N GLY A 194 -3.59 -17.26 9.35
CA GLY A 194 -4.12 -16.15 8.55
C GLY A 194 -5.42 -15.52 9.10
N GLN A 195 -5.80 -15.81 10.34
CA GLN A 195 -7.06 -15.33 10.93
C GLN A 195 -6.95 -13.85 11.33
N VAL A 196 -7.33 -12.98 10.40
CA VAL A 196 -7.48 -11.53 10.61
C VAL A 196 -8.96 -11.16 10.75
N ASP A 197 -9.26 -9.98 11.26
CA ASP A 197 -10.60 -9.40 11.09
C ASP A 197 -10.83 -9.08 9.61
N ALA A 198 -11.61 -9.93 8.95
CA ALA A 198 -11.81 -9.88 7.50
C ALA A 198 -12.66 -8.67 7.08
N GLU A 199 -13.69 -8.33 7.87
CA GLU A 199 -14.53 -7.15 7.61
C GLU A 199 -13.72 -5.88 7.80
N ALA A 200 -12.94 -5.80 8.89
CA ALA A 200 -12.07 -4.65 9.11
C ALA A 200 -11.04 -4.51 7.98
N LEU A 201 -10.47 -5.62 7.47
CA LEU A 201 -9.51 -5.60 6.36
C LEU A 201 -10.14 -5.12 5.05
N LEU A 202 -11.38 -5.55 4.75
CA LEU A 202 -12.08 -5.14 3.52
C LEU A 202 -12.59 -3.69 3.59
N ALA A 203 -13.03 -3.27 4.78
CA ALA A 203 -13.52 -1.92 5.04
C ALA A 203 -12.39 -0.88 5.10
N ARG A 204 -11.12 -1.31 5.10
CA ARG A 204 -9.98 -0.38 5.03
C ARG A 204 -10.06 0.45 3.78
N ASP A 205 -9.55 1.65 3.92
CA ASP A 205 -9.35 2.55 2.82
C ASP A 205 -7.97 3.15 3.04
N ASP A 206 -6.94 2.32 2.90
CA ASP A 206 -5.57 2.74 3.23
C ASP A 206 -4.92 3.58 2.13
N PHE A 207 -5.56 3.56 0.96
CA PHE A 207 -5.39 4.54 -0.09
C PHE A 207 -6.19 5.82 0.17
N ASP A 208 -7.07 5.85 1.18
CA ASP A 208 -7.71 7.05 1.71
C ASP A 208 -6.86 7.67 2.83
N PRO A 209 -6.88 9.01 2.90
CA PRO A 209 -6.02 9.78 3.77
C PRO A 209 -6.20 9.58 5.28
N ARG A 210 -7.31 9.01 5.75
CA ARG A 210 -7.68 8.92 7.19
C ARG A 210 -6.85 7.99 8.06
N VAL A 211 -5.86 7.30 7.52
CA VAL A 211 -5.14 6.22 8.21
C VAL A 211 -3.83 6.69 8.91
N LEU A 212 -3.47 7.98 8.84
CA LEU A 212 -2.16 8.47 9.33
C LEU A 212 -2.13 9.06 10.74
N ASP A 213 -3.25 9.14 11.46
CA ASP A 213 -3.27 9.76 12.77
C ASP A 213 -2.43 8.97 13.79
N GLY A 214 -1.37 9.61 14.33
CA GLY A 214 -0.65 9.14 15.51
C GLY A 214 0.60 8.26 15.30
N VAL A 215 1.20 8.24 14.09
CA VAL A 215 2.38 7.40 13.83
C VAL A 215 3.69 8.12 14.19
N ASP A 216 4.23 7.89 15.39
CA ASP A 216 5.61 8.29 15.75
C ASP A 216 6.62 7.27 15.18
N ILE A 217 7.30 7.64 14.09
CA ILE A 217 8.17 6.74 13.32
C ILE A 217 9.62 6.85 13.80
N ARG A 218 10.09 5.82 14.51
CA ARG A 218 11.52 5.60 14.80
C ARG A 218 12.07 4.53 13.86
N VAL A 219 13.02 4.96 13.02
CA VAL A 219 13.65 4.18 11.94
C VAL A 219 14.47 3.01 12.50
N ALA A 220 14.33 1.81 11.91
CA ALA A 220 15.29 0.72 12.08
C ALA A 220 15.84 0.26 10.72
N HIS A 221 17.16 0.08 10.64
CA HIS A 221 17.86 -0.19 9.39
C HIS A 221 17.65 -1.63 8.91
N THR A 222 17.08 -1.78 7.72
CA THR A 222 17.10 -3.05 6.97
C THR A 222 18.11 -2.95 5.83
N PRO A 223 18.93 -3.99 5.54
CA PRO A 223 19.90 -3.95 4.45
C PRO A 223 19.24 -3.62 3.11
N GLY A 224 19.70 -2.54 2.46
CA GLY A 224 19.25 -2.13 1.13
C GLY A 224 17.93 -1.35 1.06
N LEU A 225 17.12 -1.32 2.13
CA LEU A 225 15.91 -0.49 2.23
C LEU A 225 16.06 0.54 3.36
N LYS A 226 15.84 1.81 3.04
CA LYS A 226 15.87 2.93 3.97
C LYS A 226 14.48 3.53 4.08
N SER A 227 14.07 3.81 5.31
CA SER A 227 12.92 4.62 5.64
C SER A 227 13.40 5.84 6.43
N PHE A 228 12.88 7.02 6.12
CA PHE A 228 13.17 8.24 6.88
C PHE A 228 12.01 9.22 6.76
N THR A 229 11.98 10.17 7.69
CA THR A 229 10.94 11.19 7.75
C THR A 229 11.56 12.57 7.53
N LEU A 230 10.96 13.33 6.63
CA LEU A 230 11.23 14.75 6.39
C LEU A 230 10.17 15.56 7.14
N ARG A 231 10.58 16.61 7.85
CA ARG A 231 9.68 17.44 8.66
C ARG A 231 9.87 18.91 8.35
N ALA A 232 8.80 19.68 8.46
CA ALA A 232 8.81 21.13 8.45
C ALA A 232 7.85 21.64 9.52
N ASP A 233 8.23 22.71 10.21
CA ASP A 233 7.46 23.44 11.22
C ASP A 233 6.88 24.76 10.70
N ARG A 234 6.97 24.96 9.38
CA ARG A 234 6.33 26.06 8.63
C ARG A 234 5.81 25.56 7.27
N PRO A 235 4.84 26.26 6.67
CA PRO A 235 4.30 25.89 5.36
C PRO A 235 5.39 25.82 4.28
N LEU A 236 5.25 24.85 3.39
CA LEU A 236 6.10 24.68 2.22
C LEU A 236 5.64 25.59 1.08
N ASP A 237 6.59 26.07 0.27
CA ASP A 237 6.29 26.71 -0.99
C ASP A 237 5.70 25.67 -1.97
N PRO A 238 4.50 25.91 -2.55
CA PRO A 238 3.83 24.95 -3.42
C PRO A 238 4.64 24.58 -4.68
N TYR A 239 5.40 25.53 -5.24
CA TYR A 239 6.19 25.30 -6.46
C TYR A 239 7.46 24.52 -6.16
N ALA A 240 8.13 24.82 -5.05
CA ALA A 240 9.29 24.07 -4.59
C ALA A 240 8.89 22.64 -4.19
N TRP A 241 7.76 22.45 -3.51
CA TRP A 241 7.18 21.14 -3.26
C TRP A 241 6.92 20.37 -4.57
N GLN A 242 6.27 20.99 -5.56
CA GLN A 242 6.01 20.34 -6.85
C GLN A 242 7.31 19.87 -7.53
N ARG A 243 8.37 20.68 -7.47
CA ARG A 243 9.69 20.31 -7.98
C ARG A 243 10.28 19.15 -7.18
N PHE A 244 10.29 19.22 -5.86
CA PHE A 244 10.76 18.14 -5.00
C PHE A 244 10.05 16.81 -5.32
N MET A 245 8.72 16.84 -5.37
CA MET A 245 7.89 15.70 -5.72
C MET A 245 8.30 15.11 -7.07
N THR A 246 8.48 15.95 -8.10
CA THR A 246 8.82 15.50 -9.45
C THR A 246 10.24 14.94 -9.53
N ASP A 247 11.22 15.66 -8.98
CA ASP A 247 12.66 15.40 -9.14
C ASP A 247 13.20 14.32 -8.20
N TYR A 248 12.56 14.12 -7.04
CA TYR A 248 13.03 13.20 -6.00
C TYR A 248 12.10 12.00 -5.78
N LEU A 249 10.78 12.16 -5.95
CA LEU A 249 9.82 11.07 -5.71
C LEU A 249 9.44 10.36 -7.01
N LEU A 250 8.89 11.10 -7.98
CA LEU A 250 8.26 10.52 -9.17
C LEU A 250 9.27 10.14 -10.27
N SER A 251 10.40 10.83 -10.38
CA SER A 251 11.47 10.53 -11.35
C SER A 251 12.31 9.30 -10.99
N ARG A 252 12.22 8.83 -9.72
CA ARG A 252 13.02 7.72 -9.19
C ARG A 252 12.15 6.50 -8.78
N PRO A 253 11.23 6.01 -9.63
CA PRO A 253 10.26 4.98 -9.23
C PRO A 253 10.91 3.62 -8.90
N ALA A 254 12.15 3.37 -9.33
CA ALA A 254 12.89 2.16 -8.94
C ALA A 254 13.50 2.26 -7.53
N GLU A 255 13.72 3.48 -7.04
CA GLU A 255 14.37 3.75 -5.76
C GLU A 255 13.32 4.11 -4.71
N VAL A 256 12.44 5.07 -4.99
CA VAL A 256 11.33 5.46 -4.10
C VAL A 256 10.19 4.48 -4.28
N LEU A 257 9.96 3.65 -3.27
CA LEU A 257 8.89 2.64 -3.29
C LEU A 257 7.60 3.23 -2.75
N ARG A 258 7.69 3.99 -1.66
CA ARG A 258 6.53 4.59 -1.01
C ARG A 258 6.88 5.93 -0.40
N ALA A 259 5.99 6.91 -0.53
CA ALA A 259 6.02 8.13 0.25
C ALA A 259 4.61 8.40 0.81
N LYS A 260 4.50 8.86 2.05
CA LYS A 260 3.20 9.21 2.64
C LYS A 260 3.38 10.28 3.70
N GLY A 261 2.51 11.30 3.71
CA GLY A 261 2.70 12.44 4.60
C GLY A 261 1.65 13.53 4.47
N PHE A 262 1.60 14.41 5.46
CA PHE A 262 0.80 15.64 5.43
C PHE A 262 1.69 16.83 5.09
N LEU A 263 1.21 17.72 4.24
CA LEU A 263 1.94 18.87 3.74
C LEU A 263 1.10 20.11 3.98
N ASP A 264 1.59 21.03 4.79
CA ASP A 264 1.04 22.37 4.82
C ASP A 264 1.69 23.19 3.70
N LEU A 265 0.88 23.71 2.77
CA LEU A 265 1.35 24.44 1.60
C LEU A 265 0.93 25.90 1.71
N PHE A 266 1.89 26.82 1.53
CA PHE A 266 1.63 28.25 1.62
C PHE A 266 0.51 28.69 0.67
N GLY A 267 -0.45 29.44 1.20
CA GLY A 267 -1.62 29.91 0.45
C GLY A 267 -2.77 28.90 0.36
N TYR A 268 -2.62 27.68 0.88
CA TYR A 268 -3.70 26.70 0.97
C TYR A 268 -4.26 26.67 2.40
N PRO A 269 -5.60 26.73 2.58
CA PRO A 269 -6.20 26.74 3.92
C PRO A 269 -6.18 25.36 4.60
N GLN A 270 -5.93 24.31 3.82
CA GLN A 270 -5.92 22.93 4.29
C GLN A 270 -4.55 22.30 4.00
N ARG A 271 -4.09 21.45 4.90
CA ARG A 271 -2.99 20.52 4.63
C ARG A 271 -3.41 19.59 3.50
N ILE A 272 -2.44 19.21 2.70
CA ILE A 272 -2.56 18.18 1.67
C ILE A 272 -2.08 16.87 2.28
N LEU A 273 -2.91 15.84 2.25
CA LEU A 273 -2.35 14.50 2.36
C LEU A 273 -1.76 14.08 1.02
N PHE A 274 -0.47 13.79 1.06
CA PHE A 274 0.26 13.19 -0.04
C PHE A 274 0.52 11.70 0.21
N GLN A 275 0.28 10.90 -0.83
CA GLN A 275 0.70 9.50 -0.87
C GLN A 275 1.23 9.19 -2.25
N ALA A 276 2.39 8.55 -2.32
CA ALA A 276 2.94 7.99 -3.54
C ALA A 276 3.34 6.52 -3.34
N VAL A 277 3.08 5.72 -4.36
CA VAL A 277 3.59 4.38 -4.56
C VAL A 277 4.31 4.40 -5.90
N ARG A 278 5.65 4.46 -5.85
CA ARG A 278 6.50 4.79 -7.00
C ARG A 278 6.10 6.13 -7.65
N ASP A 279 5.76 6.11 -8.94
CA ASP A 279 5.32 7.24 -9.75
C ASP A 279 3.80 7.51 -9.67
N LEU A 280 3.05 6.67 -8.97
CA LEU A 280 1.61 6.83 -8.78
C LEU A 280 1.35 7.58 -7.47
N PHE A 281 0.61 8.68 -7.51
CA PHE A 281 0.33 9.46 -6.31
C PHE A 281 -1.10 9.99 -6.22
N THR A 282 -1.52 10.32 -5.01
CA THR A 282 -2.72 11.09 -4.68
C THR A 282 -2.34 12.28 -3.78
N ALA A 283 -3.08 13.37 -3.91
CA ALA A 283 -2.88 14.60 -3.17
C ALA A 283 -4.26 15.20 -2.86
N ASP A 284 -4.73 15.03 -1.63
CA ASP A 284 -6.10 15.34 -1.23
C ASP A 284 -6.12 16.37 -0.10
N ALA A 285 -7.09 17.28 -0.11
CA ALA A 285 -7.25 18.23 0.99
C ALA A 285 -7.70 17.49 2.26
N TRP A 286 -7.09 17.82 3.38
CA TRP A 286 -7.27 17.09 4.63
C TRP A 286 -7.92 17.98 5.70
N GLU A 287 -7.10 18.50 6.62
CA GLU A 287 -7.50 19.34 7.74
C GLU A 287 -6.98 20.76 7.56
N ALA A 288 -7.40 21.68 8.44
CA ALA A 288 -6.83 23.02 8.48
C ALA A 288 -5.30 22.98 8.61
N GLY A 289 -4.63 23.90 7.91
CA GLY A 289 -3.18 24.13 8.07
C GLY A 289 -2.82 24.44 9.52
N ASP A 290 -1.78 23.80 10.03
CA ASP A 290 -1.23 24.04 11.38
C ASP A 290 0.25 24.47 11.33
N GLY A 291 0.76 24.79 10.14
CA GLY A 291 2.14 25.12 9.87
C GLY A 291 3.04 23.90 9.68
N THR A 292 2.59 22.68 9.99
CA THR A 292 3.48 21.51 10.04
C THR A 292 3.33 20.61 8.82
N SER A 293 4.46 20.09 8.36
CA SER A 293 4.52 19.06 7.33
C SER A 293 5.37 17.88 7.79
N GLU A 294 4.93 16.68 7.47
CA GLU A 294 5.68 15.45 7.72
C GLU A 294 5.54 14.53 6.51
N LEU A 295 6.65 14.08 5.95
CA LEU A 295 6.69 13.15 4.82
C LEU A 295 7.61 11.97 5.12
N VAL A 296 7.05 10.77 5.13
CA VAL A 296 7.78 9.52 5.29
C VAL A 296 8.13 9.01 3.91
N VAL A 297 9.40 8.73 3.67
CA VAL A 297 9.91 8.17 2.40
C VAL A 297 10.51 6.80 2.68
N ILE A 298 10.12 5.81 1.89
CA ILE A 298 10.60 4.43 1.93
C ILE A 298 11.17 4.07 0.56
N GLY A 299 12.42 3.65 0.52
CA GLY A 299 13.07 3.32 -0.74
C GLY A 299 14.42 2.65 -0.62
N ARG A 300 15.04 2.38 -1.76
CA ARG A 300 16.34 1.71 -1.89
C ARG A 300 17.38 2.67 -2.43
N GLY A 301 18.62 2.54 -1.95
CA GLY A 301 19.72 3.40 -2.41
C GLY A 301 19.58 4.87 -2.04
N LEU A 302 18.49 5.29 -1.40
CA LEU A 302 18.21 6.69 -1.09
C LEU A 302 19.30 7.29 -0.20
N ASP A 303 19.76 8.49 -0.55
CA ASP A 303 20.57 9.31 0.33
C ASP A 303 19.66 10.24 1.14
N ARG A 304 19.61 10.00 2.46
CA ARG A 304 18.78 10.80 3.36
C ARG A 304 19.22 12.27 3.36
N ALA A 305 20.53 12.54 3.34
CA ALA A 305 21.04 13.91 3.40
C ALA A 305 20.69 14.68 2.11
N GLU A 306 20.70 14.00 0.97
CA GLU A 306 20.24 14.56 -0.31
C GLU A 306 18.77 14.98 -0.24
N PHE A 307 17.90 14.09 0.27
CA PHE A 307 16.47 14.37 0.41
C PHE A 307 16.19 15.46 1.44
N GLU A 308 16.91 15.49 2.56
CA GLU A 308 16.79 16.54 3.58
C GLU A 308 17.22 17.91 3.03
N ALA A 309 18.31 17.97 2.26
CA ALA A 309 18.76 19.20 1.62
C ALA A 309 17.74 19.71 0.58
N ALA A 310 17.21 18.82 -0.25
CA ALA A 310 16.18 19.18 -1.21
C ALA A 310 14.88 19.62 -0.53
N TRP A 311 14.46 18.93 0.53
CA TRP A 311 13.29 19.28 1.33
C TRP A 311 13.43 20.66 1.98
N ALA A 312 14.62 21.00 2.48
CA ALA A 312 14.87 22.32 3.06
C ALA A 312 14.64 23.46 2.05
N THR A 313 14.86 23.24 0.75
CA THR A 313 14.56 24.23 -0.30
C THR A 313 13.06 24.45 -0.52
N CYS A 314 12.21 23.56 0.02
CA CYS A 314 10.76 23.71 -0.05
C CYS A 314 10.22 24.63 1.04
N LEU A 315 11.00 24.98 2.05
CA LEU A 315 10.55 25.85 3.13
C LEU A 315 10.28 27.26 2.60
N THR A 316 9.13 27.84 2.95
CA THR A 316 8.92 29.27 2.74
C THR A 316 10.00 30.09 3.45
N PRO A 317 10.42 31.25 2.90
CA PRO A 317 11.33 32.16 3.61
C PRO A 317 10.76 32.52 4.97
N ASP A 318 11.62 32.71 5.98
CA ASP A 318 11.13 33.25 7.24
C ASP A 318 10.60 34.68 6.98
N PRO A 319 9.41 35.06 7.48
CA PRO A 319 8.98 36.46 7.43
C PRO A 319 10.05 37.44 7.92
N HIS A 320 10.90 37.04 8.87
CA HIS A 320 12.05 37.82 9.34
C HIS A 320 13.16 37.97 8.29
N ASP A 321 13.33 37.02 7.36
CA ASP A 321 14.30 37.10 6.26
C ASP A 321 13.87 38.07 5.15
N LEU A 322 12.59 38.46 5.13
CA LEU A 322 11.98 39.33 4.12
C LEU A 322 11.95 40.81 4.53
N ILE A 323 12.33 41.13 5.76
CA ILE A 323 12.47 42.50 6.25
C ILE A 323 13.98 42.80 6.30
N PRO A 324 14.52 43.61 5.37
CA PRO A 324 15.90 44.07 5.48
C PRO A 324 16.06 44.91 6.76
N ASP A 325 17.17 44.71 7.47
CA ASP A 325 17.62 45.60 8.57
C ASP A 325 17.64 47.08 8.14
#